data_AF-A0AAU8GV10-F1
#
_entry.id   AF-A0AAU8GV10-F1
#
_cell.length_a   1.000
_cell.length_b   1.000
_cell.length_c   1.000
_cell.angle_alpha   90.00
_cell.angle_beta   90.00
_cell.angle_gamma   90.00
#
_symmetry.space_group_name_H-M   'P 1'
#
loop_
_entity.id
_entity.type
_entity.pdbx_description
1 polymer ?
#
loop_
_entity_poly.entity_id
_entity_poly.type
_entity_poly.pdbx_seq_one_letter_code
_entity_poly.pdbx_strand_id
1 'polypeptide(L)'
;MRKIIIIFLILLLFGCGGKKQVKPQSYEYSYSTEAFKVVDEIRQAYQNKDNAGIRKNCSESAYREIIASIKPFDKAELEFTPVLAELEKDGYRLYVSWNGKWSYLGKETEERGLAIFFMKGNPPRVEKILRGNPFRYPD
;
A
#
# COMPACT_ATOMS: atom_id res chain seq x y z
N MET A 1 -17.89 54.31 -24.95
CA MET A 1 -18.01 52.84 -25.06
C MET A 1 -16.67 52.09 -24.86
N ARG A 2 -15.56 52.47 -25.54
CA ARG A 2 -14.23 51.83 -25.34
C ARG A 2 -13.75 51.74 -23.88
N LYS A 3 -13.97 52.78 -23.05
CA LYS A 3 -13.53 52.81 -21.65
C LYS A 3 -14.28 51.82 -20.74
N ILE A 4 -15.55 51.51 -21.05
CA ILE A 4 -16.38 50.57 -20.26
C ILE A 4 -15.94 49.12 -20.51
N ILE A 5 -15.55 48.81 -21.75
CA ILE A 5 -15.05 47.48 -22.13
C ILE A 5 -13.74 47.17 -21.39
N ILE A 6 -12.85 48.16 -21.24
CA ILE A 6 -11.57 48.00 -20.53
C ILE A 6 -11.80 47.69 -19.04
N ILE A 7 -12.79 48.33 -18.41
CA ILE A 7 -13.13 48.10 -17.00
C ILE A 7 -13.71 46.69 -16.79
N PHE A 8 -14.53 46.20 -17.72
CA PHE A 8 -15.05 44.84 -17.67
C PHE A 8 -13.95 43.78 -17.87
N LEU A 9 -12.95 44.08 -18.71
CA LEU A 9 -11.80 43.18 -18.92
C LEU A 9 -10.91 43.07 -17.67
N ILE A 10 -10.74 44.17 -16.94
CA ILE A 10 -9.94 44.20 -15.71
C ILE A 10 -10.62 43.41 -14.59
N LEU A 11 -11.96 43.45 -14.49
CA LEU A 11 -12.71 42.69 -13.48
C LEU A 11 -12.63 41.17 -13.69
N LEU A 12 -12.47 40.69 -14.94
CA LEU A 12 -12.30 39.28 -15.24
C LEU A 12 -10.93 38.73 -14.80
N LEU A 13 -9.89 39.59 -14.69
CA LEU A 13 -8.56 39.17 -14.24
C LEU A 13 -8.48 38.90 -12.74
N PHE A 14 -9.39 39.45 -11.94
CA PHE A 14 -9.46 39.21 -10.49
C PHE A 14 -10.39 38.05 -10.09
N GLY A 15 -11.13 37.46 -11.04
CA GLY A 15 -12.06 36.35 -10.78
C GLY A 15 -11.41 34.96 -10.66
N CYS A 16 -10.19 34.79 -11.17
CA CYS A 16 -9.48 33.51 -11.21
C CYS A 16 -8.20 33.54 -10.37
N GLY A 17 -8.31 33.84 -9.08
CA GLY A 17 -7.12 33.98 -8.21
C GLY A 17 -7.32 33.62 -6.74
N GLY A 18 -8.47 33.08 -6.34
CA GLY A 18 -8.62 32.54 -4.99
C GLY A 18 -7.71 31.32 -4.84
N LYS A 19 -6.70 31.37 -3.96
CA LYS A 19 -5.92 30.19 -3.58
C LYS A 19 -6.91 29.09 -3.21
N LYS A 20 -6.98 28.06 -4.05
CA LYS A 20 -7.86 26.91 -3.86
C LYS A 20 -7.52 26.35 -2.47
N GLN A 21 -8.38 26.58 -1.48
CA GLN A 21 -8.21 25.99 -0.15
C GLN A 21 -8.37 24.49 -0.34
N VAL A 22 -7.25 23.79 -0.46
CA VAL A 22 -7.23 22.33 -0.52
C VAL A 22 -7.70 21.88 0.85
N LYS A 23 -8.82 21.14 0.89
CA LYS A 23 -9.33 20.58 2.15
C LYS A 23 -8.19 19.79 2.81
N PRO A 24 -7.96 19.95 4.12
CA PRO A 24 -6.98 19.14 4.82
C PRO A 24 -7.32 17.66 4.60
N GLN A 25 -6.28 16.87 4.35
CA GLN A 25 -6.40 15.45 4.14
C GLN A 25 -7.02 14.79 5.39
N SER A 26 -7.97 13.87 5.20
CA SER A 26 -8.54 13.18 6.36
C SER A 26 -7.50 12.26 6.99
N TYR A 27 -7.69 11.96 8.28
CA TYR A 27 -6.83 11.02 8.99
C TYR A 27 -6.86 9.64 8.33
N GLU A 28 -8.05 9.17 7.95
CA GLU A 28 -8.26 7.85 7.34
C GLU A 28 -7.54 7.72 6.00
N TYR A 29 -7.60 8.75 5.15
CA TYR A 29 -6.87 8.74 3.89
C TYR A 29 -5.35 8.76 4.13
N SER A 30 -4.87 9.53 5.10
CA SER A 30 -3.44 9.57 5.44
C SER A 30 -2.94 8.23 5.97
N TYR A 31 -3.68 7.66 6.91
CA TYR A 31 -3.36 6.37 7.51
C TYR A 31 -3.39 5.25 6.47
N SER A 32 -4.44 5.15 5.66
CA SER A 32 -4.54 4.12 4.63
C SER A 32 -3.43 4.22 3.57
N THR A 33 -3.06 5.44 3.17
CA THR A 33 -1.94 5.68 2.25
C THR A 33 -0.62 5.17 2.84
N GLU A 34 -0.34 5.49 4.10
CA GLU A 34 0.85 5.02 4.80
C GLU A 34 0.82 3.50 5.02
N ALA A 35 -0.33 2.94 5.35
CA ALA A 35 -0.50 1.51 5.59
C ALA A 35 -0.30 0.69 4.31
N PHE A 36 -0.78 1.16 3.15
CA PHE A 36 -0.47 0.52 1.87
C PHE A 36 1.02 0.61 1.53
N LYS A 37 1.68 1.72 1.84
CA LYS A 37 3.12 1.85 1.68
C LYS A 37 3.87 0.83 2.53
N VAL A 38 3.46 0.62 3.78
CA VAL A 38 4.06 -0.39 4.68
C VAL A 38 3.94 -1.80 4.07
N VAL A 39 2.78 -2.15 3.51
CA VAL A 39 2.58 -3.46 2.85
C VAL A 39 3.45 -3.60 1.59
N ASP A 40 3.63 -2.52 0.82
CA ASP A 40 4.55 -2.51 -0.33
C ASP A 40 6.02 -2.63 0.09
N GLU A 41 6.43 -1.99 1.19
CA GLU A 41 7.79 -2.15 1.74
C GLU A 41 8.06 -3.60 2.18
N ILE A 42 7.08 -4.29 2.76
CA ILE A 42 7.19 -5.73 3.08
C ILE A 42 7.35 -6.56 1.80
N ARG A 43 6.57 -6.26 0.76
CA ARG A 43 6.70 -6.92 -0.56
C ARG A 43 8.11 -6.77 -1.12
N GLN A 44 8.65 -5.56 -1.13
CA GLN A 44 10.01 -5.29 -1.59
C GLN A 44 11.05 -6.05 -0.75
N ALA A 45 10.92 -6.00 0.57
CA ALA A 45 11.79 -6.71 1.50
C ALA A 45 11.76 -8.22 1.26
N TYR A 46 10.58 -8.81 1.03
CA TYR A 46 10.42 -10.22 0.69
C TYR A 46 11.20 -10.60 -0.58
N GLN A 47 11.00 -9.88 -1.68
CA GLN A 47 11.71 -10.15 -2.94
C GLN A 47 13.23 -10.04 -2.79
N ASN A 48 13.68 -9.11 -1.94
CA ASN A 48 15.09 -8.86 -1.66
C ASN A 48 15.67 -9.78 -0.57
N LYS A 49 14.87 -10.72 -0.02
CA LYS A 49 15.25 -11.60 1.10
C LYS A 49 15.71 -10.82 2.34
N ASP A 50 15.17 -9.61 2.54
CA ASP A 50 15.47 -8.72 3.67
C ASP A 50 14.51 -8.97 4.84
N ASN A 51 14.91 -9.88 5.72
CA ASN A 51 14.13 -10.21 6.92
C ASN A 51 14.02 -9.03 7.90
N ALA A 52 14.98 -8.10 7.92
CA ALA A 52 14.93 -6.94 8.79
C ALA A 52 13.89 -5.92 8.30
N GLY A 53 13.81 -5.72 6.98
CA GLY A 53 12.78 -4.92 6.33
C GLY A 53 11.37 -5.44 6.60
N ILE A 54 11.15 -6.76 6.52
CA ILE A 54 9.87 -7.38 6.89
C ILE A 54 9.57 -7.10 8.37
N ARG A 55 10.54 -7.35 9.26
CA ARG A 55 10.34 -7.22 10.72
C ARG A 55 9.98 -5.79 11.14
N LYS A 56 10.62 -4.78 10.55
CA LYS A 56 10.38 -3.36 10.86
C LYS A 56 8.92 -2.96 10.66
N ASN A 57 8.26 -3.57 9.67
CA ASN A 57 6.92 -3.23 9.19
C ASN A 57 5.81 -4.12 9.75
N CYS A 58 6.16 -5.05 10.62
CA CYS A 58 5.24 -6.02 11.22
C CYS A 58 5.22 -5.92 12.75
N SER A 59 4.17 -6.45 13.35
CA SER A 59 4.25 -6.95 14.73
C SER A 59 5.14 -8.19 14.79
N GLU A 60 5.60 -8.55 15.99
CA GLU A 60 6.44 -9.73 16.18
C GLU A 60 5.72 -11.04 15.79
N SER A 61 4.40 -11.11 16.03
CA SER A 61 3.58 -12.26 15.64
C SER A 61 3.44 -12.37 14.12
N ALA A 62 3.09 -11.28 13.44
CA ALA A 62 3.01 -11.24 11.97
C ALA A 62 4.35 -11.56 11.31
N TYR A 63 5.44 -11.00 11.86
CA TYR A 63 6.79 -11.29 11.36
C TYR A 63 7.09 -12.79 11.40
N ARG A 64 6.83 -13.45 12.54
CA ARG A 64 7.05 -14.89 12.69
C ARG A 64 6.19 -15.70 11.73
N GLU A 65 4.92 -15.33 11.57
CA GLU A 65 4.00 -15.98 10.63
C GLU A 65 4.52 -15.89 9.19
N ILE A 66 4.94 -14.69 8.76
CA ILE A 66 5.49 -14.47 7.41
C ILE A 66 6.75 -15.31 7.22
N ILE A 67 7.75 -15.18 8.09
CA ILE A 67 9.03 -15.91 7.94
C ILE A 67 8.82 -17.43 7.94
N ALA A 68 7.94 -17.95 8.81
CA ALA A 68 7.63 -19.38 8.84
C ALA A 68 6.92 -19.88 7.57
N SER A 69 6.25 -18.99 6.83
CA SER A 69 5.58 -19.31 5.57
C SER A 69 6.51 -19.29 4.35
N ILE A 70 7.65 -18.59 4.42
CA ILE A 70 8.55 -18.43 3.27
C ILE A 70 9.12 -19.78 2.85
N LYS A 71 8.92 -20.11 1.56
CA LYS A 71 9.54 -21.25 0.91
C LYS A 71 10.85 -20.84 0.23
N PRO A 72 11.79 -21.77 -0.02
CA PRO A 72 12.97 -21.47 -0.80
C PRO A 72 12.62 -20.98 -2.21
N PHE A 73 13.27 -19.90 -2.65
CA PHE A 73 13.23 -19.41 -4.02
C PHE A 73 14.56 -18.75 -4.40
N ASP A 74 14.91 -18.79 -5.68
CA ASP A 74 16.06 -18.10 -6.23
C ASP A 74 15.71 -16.63 -6.49
N LYS A 75 14.59 -16.41 -7.20
CA LYS A 75 14.02 -15.09 -7.52
C LYS A 75 12.52 -15.06 -7.26
N ALA A 76 12.03 -13.92 -6.79
CA ALA A 76 10.60 -13.63 -6.65
C ALA A 76 10.31 -12.26 -7.26
N GLU A 77 9.27 -12.19 -8.09
CA GLU A 77 8.68 -10.98 -8.63
C GLU A 77 7.23 -10.95 -8.18
N LEU A 78 6.87 -10.00 -7.33
CA LEU A 78 5.58 -9.87 -6.70
C LEU A 78 5.11 -8.44 -6.89
N GLU A 79 3.91 -8.29 -7.43
CA GLU A 79 3.27 -7.00 -7.70
C GLU A 79 2.01 -6.88 -6.85
N PHE A 80 1.86 -5.75 -6.14
CA PHE A 80 0.70 -5.46 -5.32
C PHE A 80 -0.10 -4.30 -5.90
N THR A 81 -1.41 -4.48 -5.96
CA THR A 81 -2.37 -3.45 -6.37
C THR A 81 -3.30 -3.17 -5.19
N PRO A 82 -3.24 -1.98 -4.58
CA PRO A 82 -4.18 -1.55 -3.56
C PRO A 82 -5.62 -1.62 -4.08
N VAL A 83 -6.52 -2.24 -3.32
CA VAL A 83 -7.94 -2.35 -3.68
C VAL A 83 -8.80 -1.47 -2.78
N LEU A 84 -8.74 -1.71 -1.47
CA LEU A 84 -9.61 -1.04 -0.50
C LEU A 84 -8.96 -1.04 0.89
N ALA A 85 -9.21 0.02 1.66
CA ALA A 85 -8.94 0.06 3.08
C ALA A 85 -10.28 0.21 3.84
N GLU A 86 -10.55 -0.70 4.77
CA GLU A 86 -11.73 -0.66 5.63
C GLU A 86 -11.31 -0.39 7.07
N LEU A 87 -11.89 0.63 7.70
CA LEU A 87 -11.72 0.88 9.12
C LEU A 87 -12.54 -0.15 9.91
N GLU A 88 -11.90 -0.78 10.87
CA GLU A 88 -12.47 -1.70 11.84
C GLU A 88 -12.30 -1.12 13.25
N LYS A 89 -12.96 -1.71 14.26
CA LYS A 89 -12.91 -1.22 15.66
C LYS A 89 -11.49 -1.01 16.18
N ASP A 90 -10.58 -1.91 15.81
CA ASP A 90 -9.22 -1.96 16.38
C ASP A 90 -8.11 -1.72 15.34
N GLY A 91 -8.43 -1.26 14.12
CA GLY A 91 -7.41 -1.12 13.07
C GLY A 91 -8.01 -1.01 11.68
N TYR A 92 -7.22 -1.31 10.65
CA TYR A 92 -7.69 -1.30 9.26
C TYR A 92 -7.47 -2.65 8.58
N ARG A 93 -8.42 -3.06 7.74
CA ARG A 93 -8.21 -4.13 6.77
C ARG A 93 -7.80 -3.53 5.44
N LEU A 94 -6.64 -3.93 4.93
CA LEU A 94 -6.19 -3.59 3.60
C LEU A 94 -6.37 -4.78 2.67
N TYR A 95 -7.17 -4.57 1.63
CA TYR A 95 -7.35 -5.51 0.55
C TYR A 95 -6.33 -5.17 -0.54
N VAL A 96 -5.50 -6.15 -0.88
CA VAL A 96 -4.43 -6.01 -1.85
C VAL A 96 -4.52 -7.16 -2.84
N SER A 97 -4.80 -6.84 -4.09
CA SER A 97 -4.67 -7.81 -5.17
C SER A 97 -3.19 -8.02 -5.46
N TRP A 98 -2.77 -9.24 -5.74
CA TRP A 98 -1.38 -9.54 -6.01
C TRP A 98 -1.22 -10.53 -7.16
N ASN A 99 -0.14 -10.37 -7.91
CA ASN A 99 0.36 -11.34 -8.88
C ASN A 99 1.82 -11.60 -8.56
N GLY A 100 2.23 -12.87 -8.58
CA GLY A 100 3.58 -13.27 -8.27
C GLY A 100 4.14 -14.30 -9.23
N LYS A 101 5.44 -14.22 -9.45
CA LYS A 101 6.26 -15.16 -10.20
C LYS A 101 7.48 -15.53 -9.36
N TRP A 102 7.72 -16.81 -9.19
CA TRP A 102 8.85 -17.35 -8.45
C TRP A 102 9.66 -18.28 -9.34
N SER A 103 10.97 -18.30 -9.15
CA SER A 103 11.83 -19.35 -9.69
C SER A 103 12.58 -20.06 -8.58
N TYR A 104 12.68 -21.39 -8.68
CA TYR A 104 13.46 -22.21 -7.77
C TYR A 104 14.01 -23.43 -8.51
N LEU A 105 15.34 -23.60 -8.52
CA LEU A 105 16.01 -24.73 -9.18
C LEU A 105 15.59 -24.92 -10.64
N GLY A 106 15.44 -23.81 -11.37
CA GLY A 106 15.05 -23.79 -12.78
C GLY A 106 13.57 -24.05 -13.06
N LYS A 107 12.74 -24.22 -12.03
CA LYS A 107 11.28 -24.28 -12.16
C LYS A 107 10.68 -22.90 -11.91
N GLU A 108 9.70 -22.53 -12.71
CA GLU A 108 8.91 -21.31 -12.53
C GLU A 108 7.52 -21.65 -11.98
N THR A 109 7.03 -20.79 -11.08
CA THR A 109 5.68 -20.85 -10.53
C THR A 109 5.07 -19.45 -10.62
N GLU A 110 3.85 -19.36 -11.11
CA GLU A 110 3.08 -18.11 -11.17
C GLU A 110 1.77 -18.30 -10.43
N GLU A 111 1.38 -17.30 -9.64
CA GLU A 111 0.12 -17.32 -8.90
C GLU A 111 -0.38 -15.89 -8.69
N ARG A 112 -1.67 -15.75 -8.43
CA ARG A 112 -2.31 -14.48 -8.09
C ARG A 112 -3.39 -14.66 -7.04
N GLY A 113 -3.74 -13.57 -6.36
CA GLY A 113 -4.78 -13.64 -5.36
C GLY A 113 -5.18 -12.29 -4.78
N LEU A 114 -6.01 -12.36 -3.76
CA LEU A 114 -6.39 -11.22 -2.94
C LEU A 114 -5.94 -11.49 -1.50
N ALA A 115 -5.01 -10.67 -1.03
CA ALA A 115 -4.55 -10.67 0.35
C ALA A 115 -5.36 -9.68 1.19
N ILE A 116 -5.58 -10.02 2.46
CA ILE A 116 -6.16 -9.11 3.45
C ILE A 116 -5.15 -8.93 4.57
N PHE A 117 -4.55 -7.73 4.66
CA PHE A 117 -3.64 -7.36 5.73
C PHE A 117 -4.41 -6.61 6.81
N PHE A 118 -4.27 -7.05 8.06
CA PHE A 118 -4.81 -6.31 9.19
C PHE A 118 -3.72 -5.41 9.78
N MET A 119 -4.00 -4.11 9.85
CA MET A 119 -3.05 -3.06 10.21
C MET A 119 -3.41 -2.43 11.55
N LYS A 120 -2.41 -2.22 12.40
CA LYS A 120 -2.53 -1.55 13.70
C LYS A 120 -1.39 -0.58 13.97
N GLY A 121 -1.61 0.30 14.96
CA GLY A 121 -0.59 1.20 15.49
C GLY A 121 -0.45 2.50 14.69
N ASN A 122 0.28 3.46 15.26
CA ASN A 122 0.67 4.69 14.60
C ASN A 122 2.15 4.96 14.94
N PRO A 123 3.10 4.67 14.03
CA PRO A 123 2.91 4.38 12.61
C PRO A 123 2.27 2.99 12.35
N PRO A 124 1.58 2.80 11.21
CA PRO A 124 0.90 1.56 10.87
C PRO A 124 1.88 0.39 10.71
N ARG A 125 1.48 -0.79 11.18
CA ARG A 125 2.21 -2.06 11.01
C ARG A 125 1.26 -3.19 10.70
N VAL A 126 1.74 -4.20 9.97
CA VAL A 126 0.98 -5.43 9.75
C VAL A 126 0.91 -6.22 11.06
N GLU A 127 -0.29 -6.44 11.56
CA GLU A 127 -0.57 -7.24 12.73
C GLU A 127 -0.84 -8.71 12.37
N LYS A 128 -1.46 -8.95 11.21
CA LYS A 128 -1.79 -10.29 10.71
C LYS A 128 -2.11 -10.28 9.21
N ILE A 129 -1.87 -11.40 8.53
CA ILE A 129 -2.41 -11.66 7.20
C ILE A 129 -3.62 -12.58 7.34
N LEU A 130 -4.81 -12.08 7.04
CA LEU A 130 -6.07 -12.80 7.30
C LEU A 130 -6.40 -13.81 6.19
N ARG A 131 -6.00 -13.53 4.95
CA ARG A 131 -6.29 -14.36 3.78
C ARG A 131 -5.26 -14.16 2.69
N GLY A 132 -5.05 -15.20 1.87
CA GLY A 132 -4.33 -15.07 0.61
C GLY A 132 -2.89 -14.61 0.76
N ASN A 133 -2.17 -15.15 1.75
CA ASN A 133 -0.79 -14.77 2.05
C ASN A 133 0.11 -14.97 0.80
N PRO A 134 0.64 -13.90 0.19
CA PRO A 134 1.46 -14.00 -1.01
C PRO A 134 2.89 -14.49 -0.74
N PHE A 135 3.32 -14.54 0.53
CA PHE A 135 4.70 -14.86 0.92
C PHE A 135 4.94 -16.37 1.14
N ARG A 136 3.94 -17.21 0.86
CA ARG A 136 4.02 -18.68 1.05
C ARG A 136 4.50 -19.46 -0.17
N TYR A 137 4.72 -18.78 -1.30
CA TYR A 137 5.06 -19.38 -2.59
C TYR A 137 6.58 -19.34 -2.83
N PRO A 138 7.13 -20.20 -3.71
CA PRO A 138 6.45 -21.24 -4.51
C PRO A 138 5.97 -22.42 -3.66
N ASP A 139 4.74 -22.88 -3.90
CA ASP A 139 4.10 -24.04 -3.24
C ASP A 139 4.37 -25.33 -4.04
#